data_AF-A0AB73HDH4-F1
#
_entry.id   AF-A0AB73HDH4-F1
#
_cell.length_a   1.000
_cell.length_b   1.000
_cell.length_c   1.000
_cell.angle_alpha   90.00
_cell.angle_beta   90.00
_cell.angle_gamma   90.00
#
_symmetry.space_group_name_H-M   'P 1'
#
loop_
_entity.id
_entity.type
_entity.pdbx_description
1 polymer ?
#
loop_
_entity_poly.entity_id
_entity_poly.type
_entity_poly.pdbx_seq_one_letter_code
_entity_poly.pdbx_strand_id
1 'polypeptide(L)'
;MSTKILQLKARNDDSEIGLSKDENYYPKTSADAVVGLDKFIAKQVVTYQPATETDDGLMTAADKKKLNKIKTEPFEGLKFKSPDGSIFVLSVDNDGKPLFIKEESDAH
;
A
#
# COMPACT_ATOMS: atom_id res chain seq x y z
N MET A 1 -32.69 -16.33 1.52
CA MET A 1 -32.79 -17.38 2.56
C MET A 1 -31.88 -16.97 3.71
N SER A 2 -32.41 -16.81 4.93
CA SER A 2 -31.56 -16.49 6.09
C SER A 2 -30.82 -17.75 6.54
N THR A 3 -29.50 -17.65 6.75
CA THR A 3 -28.72 -18.78 7.25
C THR A 3 -29.09 -19.01 8.72
N LYS A 4 -29.56 -20.22 9.05
CA LYS A 4 -29.85 -20.60 10.44
C LYS A 4 -28.53 -20.74 11.20
N ILE A 5 -28.34 -19.93 12.25
CA ILE A 5 -27.18 -20.07 13.14
C ILE A 5 -27.42 -21.29 14.03
N LEU A 6 -26.47 -22.23 14.02
CA LEU A 6 -26.47 -23.40 14.90
C LEU A 6 -25.44 -23.17 16.01
N GLN A 7 -25.91 -23.03 17.24
CA GLN A 7 -25.04 -23.00 18.42
C GLN A 7 -24.78 -24.44 18.86
N LEU A 8 -23.49 -24.83 18.94
CA LEU A 8 -23.10 -26.13 19.47
C LEU A 8 -23.30 -26.19 20.98
N LYS A 9 -23.76 -27.36 21.45
CA LYS A 9 -24.02 -27.65 22.86
C LYS A 9 -23.44 -29.01 23.24
N ALA A 10 -22.91 -29.11 24.46
CA ALA A 10 -22.43 -30.37 25.00
C ALA A 10 -23.61 -31.33 25.21
N ARG A 11 -23.46 -32.59 24.75
CA ARG A 11 -24.55 -33.58 24.85
C ARG A 11 -24.71 -34.14 26.26
N ASN A 12 -23.60 -34.23 26.98
CA ASN A 12 -23.46 -34.78 28.33
C ASN A 12 -22.42 -33.96 29.08
N ASP A 13 -22.30 -34.19 30.40
CA ASP A 13 -21.17 -33.70 31.18
C ASP A 13 -19.88 -34.38 30.71
N ASP A 14 -18.82 -33.60 30.51
CA ASP A 14 -17.49 -34.05 30.12
C ASP A 14 -16.44 -33.32 30.98
N SER A 15 -15.94 -34.02 31.99
CA SER A 15 -14.98 -33.48 32.94
C SER A 15 -13.57 -33.30 32.37
N GLU A 16 -13.22 -33.94 31.24
CA GLU A 16 -11.90 -33.81 30.63
C GLU A 16 -11.72 -32.46 29.94
N ILE A 17 -12.79 -31.97 29.31
CA ILE A 17 -12.83 -30.67 28.63
C ILE A 17 -13.59 -29.59 29.42
N GLY A 18 -14.11 -29.94 30.60
CA GLY A 18 -14.75 -29.02 31.53
C GLY A 18 -16.09 -28.48 31.06
N LEU A 19 -16.88 -29.28 30.33
CA LEU A 19 -18.20 -28.89 29.82
C LEU A 19 -19.32 -29.63 30.57
N SER A 20 -20.37 -28.91 30.94
CA SER A 20 -21.61 -29.49 31.48
C SER A 20 -22.60 -29.79 30.35
N LYS A 21 -23.52 -30.72 30.59
CA LYS A 21 -24.60 -31.02 29.64
C LYS A 21 -25.40 -29.77 29.26
N ASP A 22 -25.71 -29.66 27.97
CA ASP A 22 -26.43 -28.54 27.33
C ASP A 22 -25.70 -27.18 27.35
N GLU A 23 -24.47 -27.14 27.86
CA GLU A 23 -23.61 -25.95 27.86
C GLU A 23 -23.18 -25.61 26.43
N ASN A 24 -23.22 -24.32 26.09
CA ASN A 24 -22.72 -23.82 24.82
C ASN A 24 -21.19 -23.86 24.81
N TYR A 25 -20.60 -24.34 23.73
CA TYR A 25 -19.15 -24.27 23.55
C TYR A 25 -18.77 -23.76 22.16
N TYR A 26 -17.53 -23.30 22.05
CA TYR A 26 -16.95 -22.76 20.82
C TYR A 26 -15.72 -23.59 20.46
N PRO A 27 -15.73 -24.32 19.33
CA PRO A 27 -14.57 -25.08 18.92
C PRO A 27 -13.43 -24.12 18.61
N LYS A 28 -12.26 -24.37 19.20
CA LYS A 28 -11.03 -23.70 18.77
C LYS A 28 -10.63 -24.29 17.43
N THR A 29 -10.65 -23.47 16.39
CA THR A 29 -10.31 -23.87 15.03
C THR A 29 -9.36 -22.86 14.40
N SER A 30 -8.57 -23.29 13.42
CA SER A 30 -7.75 -22.38 12.62
C SER A 30 -8.63 -21.67 11.57
N ALA A 31 -8.18 -20.51 11.10
CA ALA A 31 -8.96 -19.69 10.16
C ALA A 31 -9.20 -20.41 8.81
N ASP A 32 -8.22 -21.17 8.34
CA ASP A 32 -8.26 -21.95 7.09
C ASP A 32 -9.21 -23.16 7.17
N ALA A 33 -9.55 -23.62 8.38
CA ALA A 33 -10.53 -24.67 8.59
C ALA A 33 -11.98 -24.16 8.56
N VAL A 34 -12.20 -22.85 8.46
CA VAL A 34 -13.55 -22.25 8.38
C VAL A 34 -13.87 -21.84 6.94
N VAL A 35 -14.68 -22.66 6.27
CA VAL A 35 -15.09 -22.43 4.88
C VAL A 35 -15.82 -21.08 4.75
N GLY A 36 -15.29 -20.19 3.92
CA GLY A 36 -15.88 -18.88 3.62
C GLY A 36 -15.52 -17.76 4.61
N LEU A 37 -14.69 -18.04 5.63
CA LEU A 37 -14.17 -17.00 6.53
C LEU A 37 -13.32 -15.98 5.77
N ASP A 38 -12.50 -16.44 4.84
CA ASP A 38 -11.72 -15.62 3.89
C ASP A 38 -12.60 -14.59 3.16
N LYS A 39 -13.71 -15.05 2.57
CA LYS A 39 -14.66 -14.20 1.83
C LYS A 39 -15.40 -13.24 2.74
N PHE A 40 -15.72 -13.66 3.96
CA PHE A 40 -16.36 -12.79 4.94
C PHE A 40 -15.42 -11.66 5.37
N ILE A 41 -14.17 -11.99 5.69
CA ILE A 41 -13.14 -11.01 6.05
C ILE A 41 -12.87 -10.08 4.87
N ALA A 42 -12.72 -10.60 3.65
CA ALA A 42 -12.46 -9.80 2.46
C ALA A 42 -13.53 -8.72 2.21
N LYS A 43 -14.79 -8.95 2.60
CA LYS A 43 -15.86 -7.93 2.53
C LYS A 43 -15.71 -6.80 3.54
N GLN A 44 -15.01 -7.04 4.64
CA GLN A 44 -14.74 -6.04 5.67
C GLN A 44 -13.45 -5.27 5.43
N VAL A 45 -12.54 -5.80 4.60
CA VAL A 45 -11.31 -5.11 4.22
C VAL A 45 -11.66 -3.95 3.30
N VAL A 46 -11.43 -2.73 3.77
CA VAL A 46 -11.54 -1.53 2.94
C VAL A 46 -10.38 -1.53 1.95
N THR A 47 -10.69 -1.75 0.67
CA THR A 47 -9.73 -1.60 -0.42
C THR A 47 -9.79 -0.18 -0.95
N TYR A 48 -8.73 0.59 -0.75
CA TYR A 48 -8.59 1.89 -1.38
C TYR A 48 -8.07 1.73 -2.81
N GLN A 49 -8.75 2.37 -3.76
CA GLN A 49 -8.31 2.41 -5.14
C GLN A 49 -7.31 3.56 -5.36
N PRO A 50 -6.47 3.49 -6.40
CA PRO A 50 -5.70 4.64 -6.85
C PRO A 50 -6.60 5.85 -7.13
N ALA A 51 -6.08 7.06 -6.89
CA ALA A 51 -6.77 8.29 -7.28
C ALA A 51 -6.97 8.35 -8.81
N THR A 52 -8.12 8.86 -9.25
CA THR A 52 -8.43 9.16 -10.65
C THR A 52 -8.51 10.68 -10.84
N GLU A 53 -8.80 11.14 -12.06
CA GLU A 53 -8.99 12.58 -12.31
C GLU A 53 -10.26 13.13 -11.65
N THR A 54 -11.24 12.28 -11.35
CA THR A 54 -12.55 12.69 -10.83
C THR A 54 -12.86 12.16 -9.44
N ASP A 55 -12.12 11.17 -8.95
CA ASP A 55 -12.36 10.52 -7.67
C ASP A 55 -11.09 10.48 -6.82
N ASP A 56 -11.23 10.85 -5.55
CA ASP A 56 -10.15 10.76 -4.58
C ASP A 56 -9.72 9.30 -4.34
N GLY A 57 -8.42 9.09 -4.13
CA GLY A 57 -7.86 7.77 -3.87
C GLY A 57 -6.40 7.82 -3.40
N LEU A 58 -5.74 6.65 -3.39
CA LEU A 58 -4.34 6.57 -2.98
C LEU A 58 -3.39 6.94 -4.12
N MET A 59 -2.26 7.56 -3.77
CA MET A 59 -1.16 7.73 -4.70
C MET A 59 -0.48 6.39 -4.97
N THR A 60 -0.29 6.05 -6.26
CA THR A 60 0.39 4.80 -6.63
C THR A 60 1.89 4.86 -6.32
N ALA A 61 2.53 3.69 -6.22
CA ALA A 61 4.00 3.64 -6.09
C ALA A 61 4.71 4.25 -7.31
N ALA A 62 4.12 4.15 -8.51
CA ALA A 62 4.66 4.75 -9.72
C ALA A 62 4.60 6.29 -9.65
N ASP A 63 3.49 6.84 -9.17
CA ASP A 63 3.34 8.29 -9.05
C ASP A 63 4.19 8.87 -7.92
N LYS A 64 4.33 8.16 -6.80
CA LYS A 64 5.29 8.53 -5.75
C LYS A 64 6.72 8.60 -6.28
N LYS A 65 7.12 7.67 -7.15
CA LYS A 65 8.45 7.72 -7.81
C LYS A 65 8.62 8.95 -8.71
N LYS A 66 7.55 9.43 -9.35
CA LYS A 66 7.59 10.69 -10.11
C LYS A 66 7.71 11.89 -9.18
N LEU A 67 6.89 11.94 -8.13
CA LEU A 67 6.91 13.01 -7.14
C LEU A 67 8.28 13.12 -6.44
N ASN A 68 8.91 12.00 -6.09
CA ASN A 68 10.26 11.96 -5.51
C ASN A 68 11.34 12.58 -6.43
N LYS A 69 11.09 12.72 -7.73
CA LYS A 69 12.02 13.38 -8.68
C LYS A 69 11.80 14.88 -8.78
N ILE A 70 10.69 15.39 -8.28
CA ILE A 70 10.44 16.83 -8.23
C ILE A 70 11.39 17.41 -7.18
N LYS A 71 12.40 18.16 -7.64
CA LYS A 71 13.29 18.91 -6.75
C LYS A 71 12.45 19.97 -6.02
N THR A 72 12.72 20.22 -4.75
CA THR A 72 12.12 21.33 -4.00
C THR A 72 12.96 22.59 -4.17
N GLU A 73 12.30 23.74 -4.31
CA GLU A 73 12.97 25.04 -4.40
C GLU A 73 13.73 25.40 -3.11
N PRO A 74 14.81 26.21 -3.20
CA PRO A 74 15.39 26.78 -4.43
C PRO A 74 16.22 25.75 -5.22
N PHE A 75 16.12 25.79 -6.55
CA PHE A 75 16.88 24.88 -7.42
C PHE A 75 18.32 25.35 -7.59
N GLU A 76 19.29 24.48 -7.33
CA GLU A 76 20.70 24.71 -7.71
C GLU A 76 20.91 24.66 -9.24
N GLY A 77 20.02 23.98 -9.95
CA GLY A 77 20.02 23.97 -11.41
C GLY A 77 19.02 23.01 -12.05
N LEU A 78 18.66 23.31 -13.30
CA LEU A 78 17.74 22.56 -14.14
C LEU A 78 18.53 21.69 -15.12
N LYS A 79 18.17 20.39 -15.21
CA LYS A 79 18.83 19.45 -16.11
C LYS A 79 18.07 19.35 -17.44
N PHE A 80 18.78 19.45 -18.55
CA PHE A 80 18.26 19.31 -19.92
C PHE A 80 19.00 18.19 -20.63
N LYS A 81 18.25 17.27 -21.25
CA LYS A 81 18.83 16.22 -22.09
C LYS A 81 18.76 16.65 -23.54
N SER A 82 19.90 16.73 -24.21
CA SER A 82 19.96 17.03 -25.64
C SER A 82 19.64 15.79 -26.50
N PRO A 83 19.35 15.94 -27.80
CA PRO A 83 19.03 14.82 -28.69
C PRO A 83 20.12 13.73 -28.76
N ASP A 84 21.38 14.09 -28.57
CA ASP A 84 22.50 13.14 -28.57
C ASP A 84 22.63 12.35 -27.25
N GLY A 85 21.80 12.65 -26.26
CA GLY A 85 21.79 12.01 -24.95
C GLY A 85 22.59 12.74 -23.86
N SER A 86 23.40 13.73 -24.21
CA SER A 86 24.15 14.56 -23.26
C SER A 86 23.23 15.32 -22.33
N ILE A 87 23.59 15.40 -21.05
CA ILE A 87 22.88 16.19 -20.04
C ILE A 87 23.60 17.52 -19.86
N PHE A 88 22.83 18.60 -19.77
CA PHE A 88 23.29 19.96 -19.49
C PHE A 88 22.58 20.50 -18.25
N VAL A 89 23.28 21.27 -17.43
CA VAL A 89 22.74 21.92 -16.22
C VAL A 89 22.71 23.42 -16.47
N LEU A 90 21.51 24.03 -16.34
CA LEU A 90 21.33 25.47 -16.22
C LEU A 90 21.34 25.86 -14.73
N SER A 91 22.27 26.72 -14.33
CA SER A 91 22.36 27.28 -12.97
C SER A 91 22.59 28.79 -13.02
N VAL A 92 22.68 29.43 -11.85
CA VAL A 92 22.98 30.86 -11.70
C VAL A 92 24.24 31.00 -10.85
N ASP A 93 25.18 31.84 -11.28
CA ASP A 93 26.37 32.13 -10.50
C ASP A 93 26.11 33.16 -9.38
N ASN A 94 27.15 33.49 -8.61
CA ASN A 94 27.04 34.45 -7.51
C ASN A 94 26.79 35.90 -7.97
N ASP A 95 27.00 36.19 -9.26
CA ASP A 95 26.71 37.50 -9.88
C ASP A 95 25.30 37.54 -10.50
N GLY A 96 24.52 36.47 -10.39
CA GLY A 96 23.18 36.37 -10.99
C GLY A 96 23.19 36.04 -12.48
N LYS A 97 24.32 35.62 -13.06
CA LYS A 97 24.42 35.27 -14.48
C LYS A 97 24.08 33.80 -14.73
N PRO A 98 23.38 33.48 -15.84
CA PRO A 98 23.08 32.10 -16.17
C PRO A 98 24.35 31.36 -16.62
N LEU A 99 24.54 30.17 -16.07
CA LEU A 99 25.57 29.21 -16.48
C LEU A 99 24.91 27.99 -17.12
N PHE A 100 25.41 27.57 -18.28
CA PHE A 100 24.94 26.37 -18.97
C PHE A 100 26.11 25.41 -19.22
N ILE A 101 26.18 24.34 -18.42
CA ILE A 101 27.35 23.46 -18.36
C ILE A 101 26.93 22.03 -18.74
N LYS A 102 27.74 21.33 -19.54
CA LYS A 102 27.54 19.91 -19.83
C LYS A 102 27.89 19.08 -18.59
N GLU A 103 26.98 18.21 -18.14
CA GLU A 103 27.26 17.26 -17.05
C GLU A 103 28.28 16.24 -17.55
N GLU A 104 29.47 16.23 -16.96
CA GLU A 104 30.44 15.19 -17.20
C GLU A 104 29.94 13.90 -16.54
N SER A 105 29.95 12.80 -17.28
CA SER A 105 29.62 11.50 -16.68
C SER A 105 30.78 11.11 -15.77
N ASP A 106 30.62 11.25 -14.46
CA ASP A 106 31.48 10.60 -13.49
C ASP A 106 31.34 9.09 -13.66
N ALA A 107 32.15 8.52 -14.54
CA ALA A 107 32.43 7.09 -14.55
C ALA A 107 33.41 6.83 -13.39
N HIS A 108 32.85 6.49 -12.22
CA HIS A 108 33.57 5.82 -11.14
C HIS A 108 32.86 4.52 -10.79
#